data_AF-A0A6M7WP68-F1
#
_entry.id   AF-A0A6M7WP68-F1
#
_cell.length_a   1.000
_cell.length_b   1.000
_cell.length_c   1.000
_cell.angle_alpha   90.00
_cell.angle_beta   90.00
_cell.angle_gamma   90.00
#
_symmetry.space_group_name_H-M   'P 1'
#
loop_
_entity.id
_entity.type
_entity.pdbx_description
1 polymer ?
#
loop_
_entity_poly.entity_id
_entity_poly.type
_entity_poly.pdbx_seq_one_letter_code
_entity_poly.pdbx_strand_id
1 'polypeptide(L)'
;MNEPSQIFGNPKQGLRDALARIIRDFDSKSGAFAGLNYNSPWILATQDWAERSGHTVEELCEMISQWRISIFSGEQTGTRIVQVFEDLRSAAEEWRTETNYVDPPLPYDPEKAKFPNRKELKAHTLKAWSSLGLATQWHSYDAKDLSFSGIFEDRFGHEIRFSMTFKLAYGGPIRLFFQFPYYADGDPRSFQLFMLSGWGIGRELRLPEAPELEWVVGKSKTSFDAVDGVLAIVRAILSYLRPTLQ
;
A
#
# COMPACT_ATOMS: atom_id res chain seq x y z
N MET A 1 -15.70 -33.48 -7.62
CA MET A 1 -14.82 -32.34 -7.27
C MET A 1 -15.59 -31.52 -6.26
N ASN A 2 -15.09 -31.35 -5.03
CA ASN A 2 -15.77 -30.53 -4.03
C ASN A 2 -15.68 -29.05 -4.45
N GLU A 3 -16.73 -28.27 -4.20
CA GLU A 3 -16.69 -26.84 -4.48
C GLU A 3 -15.60 -26.15 -3.63
N PRO A 4 -14.88 -25.14 -4.16
CA PRO A 4 -13.84 -24.40 -3.41
C PRO A 4 -14.33 -23.82 -2.07
N SER A 5 -15.63 -23.51 -1.98
CA SER A 5 -16.34 -23.07 -0.77
C SER A 5 -16.32 -24.10 0.37
N GLN A 6 -16.22 -25.40 0.05
CA GLN A 6 -16.16 -26.48 1.03
C GLN A 6 -14.74 -26.74 1.57
N ILE A 7 -13.70 -26.28 0.86
CA ILE A 7 -12.29 -26.52 1.20
C ILE A 7 -11.69 -25.33 1.95
N PHE A 8 -12.08 -24.10 1.59
CA PHE A 8 -11.44 -22.87 2.09
C PHE A 8 -12.33 -22.00 3.00
N GLY A 9 -13.54 -22.47 3.34
CA GLY A 9 -14.49 -21.71 4.16
C GLY A 9 -15.16 -20.57 3.38
N ASN A 10 -15.73 -19.59 4.10
CA ASN A 10 -16.37 -18.42 3.48
C ASN A 10 -15.32 -17.57 2.75
N PRO A 11 -15.33 -17.51 1.40
CA PRO A 11 -14.29 -16.82 0.63
C PRO A 11 -14.16 -15.33 0.96
N LYS A 12 -15.27 -14.70 1.39
CA LYS A 12 -15.27 -13.30 1.82
C LYS A 12 -14.46 -13.10 3.10
N GLN A 13 -14.71 -13.92 4.12
CA GLN A 13 -13.98 -13.84 5.38
C GLN A 13 -12.50 -14.18 5.14
N GLY A 14 -12.21 -15.20 4.34
CA GLY A 14 -10.84 -15.55 4.00
C GLY A 14 -10.08 -14.42 3.27
N LEU A 15 -10.75 -13.63 2.43
CA LEU A 15 -10.14 -12.43 1.83
C LEU A 15 -9.87 -11.35 2.89
N ARG A 16 -10.82 -11.08 3.80
CA ARG A 16 -10.62 -10.12 4.90
C ARG A 16 -9.41 -10.49 5.75
N ASP A 17 -9.33 -11.76 6.15
CA ASP A 17 -8.22 -12.28 6.94
C ASP A 17 -6.88 -12.14 6.21
N ALA A 18 -6.86 -12.41 4.88
CA ALA A 18 -5.67 -12.24 4.06
C ALA A 18 -5.22 -10.78 3.98
N LEU A 19 -6.14 -9.85 3.78
CA LEU A 19 -5.85 -8.41 3.76
C LEU A 19 -5.36 -7.90 5.11
N ALA A 20 -5.99 -8.33 6.20
CA ALA A 20 -5.57 -8.00 7.56
C ALA A 20 -4.14 -8.47 7.83
N ARG A 21 -3.82 -9.69 7.41
CA ARG A 21 -2.47 -10.26 7.51
C ARG A 21 -1.46 -9.52 6.64
N ILE A 22 -1.81 -9.17 5.41
CA ILE A 22 -0.94 -8.38 4.52
C ILE A 22 -0.54 -7.07 5.20
N ILE A 23 -1.51 -6.33 5.76
CA ILE A 23 -1.23 -5.05 6.43
C ILE A 23 -0.34 -5.25 7.65
N ARG A 24 -0.65 -6.23 8.51
CA ARG A 24 0.13 -6.52 9.73
C ARG A 24 1.57 -6.93 9.42
N ASP A 25 1.75 -7.84 8.48
CA ASP A 25 3.07 -8.37 8.11
C ASP A 25 3.87 -7.31 7.34
N PHE A 26 3.21 -6.45 6.56
CA PHE A 26 3.83 -5.30 5.90
C PHE A 26 4.35 -4.28 6.94
N ASP A 27 3.57 -3.96 7.96
CA ASP A 27 3.99 -2.96 8.94
C ASP A 27 5.16 -3.44 9.79
N SER A 28 5.11 -4.71 10.19
CA SER A 28 6.12 -5.39 11.01
C SER A 28 7.33 -5.90 10.24
N LYS A 29 7.35 -5.78 8.91
CA LYS A 29 8.37 -6.36 8.02
C LYS A 29 8.57 -7.86 8.27
N SER A 30 7.47 -8.59 8.44
CA SER A 30 7.46 -10.03 8.72
C SER A 30 6.80 -10.82 7.58
N GLY A 31 6.74 -12.14 7.73
CA GLY A 31 6.16 -13.03 6.72
C GLY A 31 6.84 -12.87 5.35
N ALA A 32 6.05 -12.73 4.29
CA ALA A 32 6.56 -12.53 2.94
C ALA A 32 7.23 -11.16 2.71
N PHE A 33 7.11 -10.22 3.65
CA PHE A 33 7.78 -8.92 3.59
C PHE A 33 9.13 -8.92 4.33
N ALA A 34 9.50 -10.01 5.00
CA ALA A 34 10.76 -10.13 5.70
C ALA A 34 11.95 -9.91 4.76
N GLY A 35 12.91 -9.09 5.19
CA GLY A 35 14.14 -8.80 4.43
C GLY A 35 13.97 -7.81 3.27
N LEU A 36 12.76 -7.31 3.00
CA LEU A 36 12.54 -6.26 2.01
C LEU A 36 12.94 -4.87 2.57
N ASN A 37 13.51 -4.04 1.71
CA ASN A 37 13.94 -2.69 2.07
C ASN A 37 12.86 -1.64 1.71
N TYR A 38 12.06 -1.24 2.68
CA TYR A 38 11.08 -0.15 2.59
C TYR A 38 10.81 0.46 3.97
N ASN A 39 10.17 1.63 4.04
CA ASN A 39 9.68 2.19 5.31
C ASN A 39 8.23 1.76 5.52
N SER A 40 7.95 1.17 6.67
CA SER A 40 6.57 0.86 7.06
C SER A 40 5.91 2.08 7.69
N PRO A 41 4.57 2.17 7.67
CA PRO A 41 3.79 3.21 8.32
C PRO A 41 4.09 3.37 9.83
N TRP A 42 4.65 2.37 10.48
CA TRP A 42 5.17 2.47 11.85
C TRP A 42 6.26 3.54 12.03
N ILE A 43 6.89 4.04 10.96
CA ILE A 43 7.79 5.21 11.05
C ILE A 43 7.07 6.47 11.60
N LEU A 44 5.74 6.51 11.52
CA LEU A 44 4.92 7.57 12.11
C LEU A 44 4.79 7.43 13.64
N ALA A 45 4.98 6.22 14.19
CA ALA A 45 4.97 5.96 15.63
C ALA A 45 6.33 6.33 16.22
N THR A 46 6.54 7.62 16.48
CA THR A 46 7.77 8.13 17.11
C THR A 46 7.57 8.30 18.60
N GLN A 47 8.68 8.39 19.35
CA GLN A 47 8.66 8.67 20.77
C GLN A 47 8.00 10.03 21.09
N ASP A 48 8.22 11.05 20.24
CA ASP A 48 7.58 12.37 20.39
C ASP A 48 6.05 12.26 20.27
N TRP A 49 5.55 11.53 19.27
CA TRP A 49 4.10 11.31 19.14
C TRP A 49 3.52 10.47 20.27
N ALA A 50 4.27 9.48 20.75
CA ALA A 50 3.88 8.65 21.88
C ALA A 50 3.73 9.50 23.16
N GLU A 51 4.73 10.31 23.48
CA GLU A 51 4.72 11.20 24.65
C GLU A 51 3.61 12.24 24.58
N ARG A 52 3.45 12.91 23.43
CA ARG A 52 2.40 13.94 23.24
C ARG A 52 0.98 13.39 23.36
N SER A 53 0.77 12.15 22.92
CA SER A 53 -0.54 11.50 22.98
C SER A 53 -0.78 10.73 24.29
N GLY A 54 0.22 10.63 25.18
CA GLY A 54 0.09 9.88 26.43
C GLY A 54 0.11 8.36 26.25
N HIS A 55 0.75 7.87 25.18
CA HIS A 55 0.83 6.45 24.81
C HIS A 55 2.27 5.96 24.66
N THR A 56 2.43 4.66 24.45
CA THR A 56 3.70 4.04 24.06
C THR A 56 3.84 3.97 22.54
N VAL A 57 5.08 3.86 22.05
CA VAL A 57 5.35 3.65 20.61
C VAL A 57 4.69 2.35 20.12
N GLU A 58 4.68 1.31 20.94
CA GLU A 58 4.04 0.03 20.64
C GLU A 58 2.52 0.18 20.47
N GLU A 59 1.86 0.96 21.32
CA GLU A 59 0.44 1.27 21.20
C GLU A 59 0.13 2.06 19.92
N LEU A 60 1.00 3.00 19.54
CA LEU A 60 0.85 3.74 18.27
C LEU A 60 1.04 2.80 17.07
N CYS A 61 2.03 1.91 17.10
CA CYS A 61 2.23 0.89 16.06
C CYS A 61 1.02 -0.03 15.91
N GLU A 62 0.48 -0.54 17.03
CA GLU A 62 -0.72 -1.37 17.03
C GLU A 62 -1.92 -0.60 16.48
N MET A 63 -2.12 0.65 16.92
CA MET A 63 -3.19 1.52 16.43
C MET A 63 -3.10 1.75 14.93
N ILE A 64 -1.91 2.08 14.40
CA ILE A 64 -1.68 2.29 12.97
C ILE A 64 -2.12 1.07 12.14
N SER A 65 -1.70 -0.13 12.57
CA SER A 65 -2.05 -1.35 11.86
C SER A 65 -3.54 -1.67 11.96
N GLN A 66 -4.12 -1.61 13.16
CA GLN A 66 -5.52 -1.97 13.39
C GLN A 66 -6.50 -1.00 12.72
N TRP A 67 -6.21 0.30 12.76
CA TRP A 67 -7.02 1.32 12.07
C TRP A 67 -7.08 1.06 10.57
N ARG A 68 -5.93 0.76 9.95
CA ARG A 68 -5.86 0.42 8.52
C ARG A 68 -6.55 -0.90 8.20
N ILE A 69 -6.36 -1.92 9.03
CA ILE A 69 -7.06 -3.20 8.88
C ILE A 69 -8.57 -2.95 8.89
N SER A 70 -9.09 -2.19 9.84
CA SER A 70 -10.51 -1.94 9.97
C SER A 70 -11.12 -1.26 8.74
N ILE A 71 -10.47 -0.23 8.23
CA ILE A 71 -10.96 0.50 7.05
C ILE A 71 -10.91 -0.36 5.79
N PHE A 72 -9.86 -1.18 5.61
CA PHE A 72 -9.61 -1.85 4.33
C PHE A 72 -10.07 -3.30 4.26
N SER A 73 -10.24 -3.97 5.40
CA SER A 73 -10.83 -5.32 5.48
C SER A 73 -12.31 -5.30 5.91
N GLY A 74 -12.75 -4.24 6.60
CA GLY A 74 -14.08 -4.18 7.23
C GLY A 74 -14.14 -4.85 8.60
N GLU A 75 -13.00 -5.27 9.17
CA GLU A 75 -12.92 -5.72 10.56
C GLU A 75 -13.27 -4.58 11.53
N GLN A 76 -13.96 -4.90 12.64
CA GLN A 76 -14.27 -3.89 13.64
C GLN A 76 -13.03 -3.55 14.45
N THR A 77 -12.78 -2.25 14.62
CA THR A 77 -11.75 -1.74 15.53
C THR A 77 -12.24 -1.81 16.97
N GLY A 78 -11.39 -2.26 17.90
CA GLY A 78 -11.68 -2.21 19.33
C GLY A 78 -11.72 -0.78 19.88
N THR A 79 -12.53 -0.55 20.92
CA THR A 79 -12.69 0.79 21.55
C THR A 79 -11.38 1.39 22.03
N ARG A 80 -10.43 0.57 22.51
CA ARG A 80 -9.08 1.02 22.89
C ARG A 80 -8.33 1.68 21.73
N ILE A 81 -8.36 1.06 20.55
CA ILE A 81 -7.64 1.55 19.38
C ILE A 81 -8.27 2.85 18.87
N VAL A 82 -9.61 2.95 18.93
CA VAL A 82 -10.32 4.20 18.63
C VAL A 82 -9.87 5.31 19.57
N GLN A 83 -9.76 5.03 20.87
CA GLN A 83 -9.29 6.01 21.85
C GLN A 83 -7.85 6.48 21.55
N VAL A 84 -6.93 5.54 21.30
CA VAL A 84 -5.52 5.88 20.97
C VAL A 84 -5.43 6.76 19.72
N PHE A 85 -6.24 6.48 18.69
CA PHE A 85 -6.28 7.30 17.49
C PHE A 85 -6.79 8.72 17.77
N GLU A 86 -7.83 8.84 18.60
CA GLU A 86 -8.41 10.12 19.01
C GLU A 86 -7.43 10.96 19.84
N ASP A 87 -6.72 10.35 20.77
CA ASP A 87 -5.71 11.02 21.59
C ASP A 87 -4.52 11.48 20.73
N LEU A 88 -4.07 10.67 19.77
CA LEU A 88 -3.06 11.06 18.80
C LEU A 88 -3.54 12.20 17.88
N ARG A 89 -4.82 12.18 17.48
CA ARG A 89 -5.42 13.25 16.68
C ARG A 89 -5.41 14.56 17.46
N SER A 90 -5.84 14.57 18.71
CA SER A 90 -5.78 15.76 19.57
C SER A 90 -4.35 16.26 19.73
N ALA A 91 -3.38 15.38 19.98
CA ALA A 91 -1.97 15.74 20.05
C ALA A 91 -1.44 16.37 18.75
N ALA A 92 -1.84 15.86 17.58
CA ALA A 92 -1.49 16.43 16.29
C ALA A 92 -2.15 17.80 16.05
N GLU A 93 -3.37 18.02 16.54
CA GLU A 93 -4.03 19.32 16.50
C GLU A 93 -3.31 20.35 17.36
N GLU A 94 -2.96 19.99 18.60
CA GLU A 94 -2.20 20.85 19.52
C GLU A 94 -0.84 21.22 18.94
N TRP A 95 -0.08 20.23 18.45
CA TRP A 95 1.22 20.46 17.80
C TRP A 95 1.12 21.43 16.62
N ARG A 96 0.08 21.32 15.78
CA ARG A 96 -0.12 22.26 14.66
C ARG A 96 -0.39 23.68 15.15
N THR A 97 -1.17 23.83 16.23
CA THR A 97 -1.42 25.12 16.85
C THR A 97 -0.14 25.71 17.46
N GLU A 98 0.67 24.91 18.15
CA GLU A 98 1.95 25.32 18.74
C GLU A 98 2.94 25.80 17.68
N THR A 99 3.02 25.06 16.56
CA THR A 99 4.02 25.30 15.50
C THR A 99 3.53 26.27 14.43
N ASN A 100 2.25 26.65 14.45
CA ASN A 100 1.57 27.31 13.33
C ASN A 100 1.82 26.58 12.00
N TYR A 101 1.87 25.25 12.04
CA TYR A 101 2.14 24.46 10.85
C TYR A 101 1.01 24.63 9.83
N VAL A 102 1.38 25.12 8.64
CA VAL A 102 0.52 25.20 7.47
C VAL A 102 1.13 24.32 6.40
N ASP A 103 0.32 23.44 5.84
CA ASP A 103 0.73 22.53 4.78
C ASP A 103 1.20 23.34 3.55
N PRO A 104 2.50 23.33 3.21
CA PRO A 104 2.99 24.13 2.11
C PRO A 104 2.48 23.55 0.78
N PRO A 105 2.03 24.37 -0.18
CA PRO A 105 1.69 23.88 -1.50
C PRO A 105 2.93 23.23 -2.13
N LEU A 106 2.83 21.97 -2.55
CA LEU A 106 3.92 21.27 -3.23
C LEU A 106 4.30 22.02 -4.52
N PRO A 107 5.50 22.64 -4.60
CA PRO A 107 5.87 23.40 -5.78
C PRO A 107 6.22 22.45 -6.95
N TYR A 108 5.59 22.67 -8.09
CA TYR A 108 5.90 21.94 -9.32
C TYR A 108 7.24 22.41 -9.91
N ASP A 109 8.25 21.54 -9.86
CA ASP A 109 9.52 21.71 -10.58
C ASP A 109 9.46 21.10 -12.01
N PRO A 110 9.52 21.91 -13.09
CA PRO A 110 9.48 21.46 -14.49
C PRO A 110 10.80 20.91 -15.03
N GLU A 111 11.97 21.32 -14.51
CA GLU A 111 13.27 20.84 -15.02
C GLU A 111 13.52 19.38 -14.67
N LYS A 112 12.85 18.89 -13.63
CA LYS A 112 12.83 17.47 -13.37
C LYS A 112 12.01 16.69 -14.39
N ALA A 113 11.14 17.23 -15.24
CA ALA A 113 10.17 16.45 -16.04
C ALA A 113 10.71 15.64 -17.26
N LYS A 114 12.03 15.50 -17.42
CA LYS A 114 12.65 14.77 -18.55
C LYS A 114 13.04 13.36 -18.12
N PHE A 115 12.61 12.35 -18.89
CA PHE A 115 12.89 10.92 -18.64
C PHE A 115 13.90 10.36 -19.64
N PRO A 116 15.20 10.40 -19.36
CA PRO A 116 16.22 9.95 -20.30
C PRO A 116 16.26 8.42 -20.44
N ASN A 117 15.80 7.65 -19.43
CA ASN A 117 15.91 6.19 -19.38
C ASN A 117 14.60 5.44 -19.67
N ARG A 118 13.66 6.08 -20.38
CA ARG A 118 12.30 5.56 -20.59
C ARG A 118 12.31 4.16 -21.24
N LYS A 119 13.19 3.94 -22.23
CA LYS A 119 13.26 2.68 -23.01
C LYS A 119 13.80 1.54 -22.15
N GLU A 120 14.84 1.82 -21.37
CA GLU A 120 15.49 0.90 -20.46
C GLU A 120 14.53 0.51 -19.34
N LEU A 121 13.79 1.50 -18.79
CA LEU A 121 12.76 1.27 -17.79
C LEU A 121 11.65 0.35 -18.32
N LYS A 122 11.19 0.57 -19.56
CA LYS A 122 10.19 -0.30 -20.22
C LYS A 122 10.71 -1.73 -20.35
N ALA A 123 11.94 -1.93 -20.81
CA ALA A 123 12.50 -3.26 -20.99
C ALA A 123 12.66 -4.01 -19.66
N HIS A 124 13.20 -3.31 -18.64
CA HIS A 124 13.38 -3.86 -17.29
C HIS A 124 12.05 -4.28 -16.67
N THR A 125 11.07 -3.38 -16.67
CA THR A 125 9.74 -3.63 -16.11
C THR A 125 8.99 -4.73 -16.85
N LEU A 126 9.05 -4.81 -18.20
CA LEU A 126 8.42 -5.90 -18.95
C LEU A 126 8.98 -7.28 -18.60
N LYS A 127 10.30 -7.39 -18.45
CA LYS A 127 10.96 -8.64 -18.03
C LYS A 127 10.55 -9.04 -16.62
N ALA A 128 10.52 -8.08 -15.71
CA ALA A 128 10.16 -8.37 -14.32
C ALA A 128 8.65 -8.64 -14.16
N TRP A 129 7.82 -7.98 -14.97
CA TRP A 129 6.38 -8.17 -15.05
C TRP A 129 5.99 -9.59 -15.46
N SER A 130 6.61 -10.15 -16.49
CA SER A 130 6.30 -11.51 -16.96
C SER A 130 6.58 -12.57 -15.88
N SER A 131 7.50 -12.29 -14.94
CA SER A 131 7.79 -13.17 -13.80
C SER A 131 6.71 -13.20 -12.72
N LEU A 132 5.72 -12.30 -12.76
CA LEU A 132 4.65 -12.28 -11.76
C LEU A 132 3.63 -13.40 -11.97
N GLY A 133 3.66 -14.15 -13.07
CA GLY A 133 2.76 -15.29 -13.29
C GLY A 133 1.29 -14.88 -13.42
N LEU A 134 1.02 -13.81 -14.16
CA LEU A 134 -0.33 -13.29 -14.39
C LEU A 134 -0.89 -13.82 -15.72
N ALA A 135 -2.18 -14.10 -15.77
CA ALA A 135 -2.93 -14.37 -16.98
C ALA A 135 -3.32 -13.06 -17.68
N THR A 136 -3.61 -13.15 -18.98
CA THR A 136 -4.14 -12.05 -19.80
C THR A 136 -3.38 -10.75 -19.57
N GLN A 137 -2.06 -10.76 -19.73
CA GLN A 137 -1.24 -9.60 -19.42
C GLN A 137 -1.38 -8.52 -20.50
N TRP A 138 -1.60 -7.27 -20.09
CA TRP A 138 -1.51 -6.10 -20.97
C TRP A 138 -0.63 -5.03 -20.37
N HIS A 139 -0.01 -4.24 -21.25
CA HIS A 139 0.78 -3.09 -20.85
C HIS A 139 0.51 -1.92 -21.79
N SER A 140 0.49 -0.72 -21.24
CA SER A 140 0.42 0.53 -21.99
C SER A 140 1.66 1.35 -21.67
N TYR A 141 2.18 1.98 -22.71
CA TYR A 141 3.35 2.83 -22.59
C TYR A 141 3.17 4.06 -23.47
N ASP A 142 2.74 5.13 -22.85
CA ASP A 142 2.67 6.45 -23.48
C ASP A 142 3.71 7.39 -22.87
N ALA A 143 3.85 8.59 -23.43
CA ALA A 143 4.84 9.56 -22.98
C ALA A 143 4.65 9.99 -21.51
N LYS A 144 3.47 9.74 -20.93
CA LYS A 144 3.08 10.13 -19.59
C LYS A 144 3.14 8.98 -18.61
N ASP A 145 2.67 7.80 -19.00
CA ASP A 145 2.45 6.68 -18.10
C ASP A 145 3.06 5.39 -18.64
N LEU A 146 3.62 4.60 -17.72
CA LEU A 146 3.93 3.20 -17.94
C LEU A 146 2.99 2.37 -17.07
N SER A 147 2.05 1.66 -17.68
CA SER A 147 1.04 0.87 -16.97
C SER A 147 1.13 -0.61 -17.34
N PHE A 148 1.02 -1.46 -16.32
CA PHE A 148 0.97 -2.91 -16.44
C PHE A 148 -0.30 -3.40 -15.77
N SER A 149 -0.87 -4.47 -16.31
CA SER A 149 -2.04 -5.08 -15.71
C SER A 149 -2.22 -6.51 -16.20
N GLY A 150 -2.90 -7.30 -15.40
CA GLY A 150 -3.20 -8.68 -15.71
C GLY A 150 -4.20 -9.23 -14.72
N ILE A 151 -4.45 -10.52 -14.83
CA ILE A 151 -5.38 -11.25 -13.97
C ILE A 151 -4.62 -12.35 -13.26
N PHE A 152 -4.99 -12.67 -12.03
CA PHE A 152 -4.60 -13.93 -11.40
C PHE A 152 -5.77 -14.53 -10.65
N GLU A 153 -5.72 -15.84 -10.45
CA GLU A 153 -6.67 -16.54 -9.59
C GLU A 153 -6.19 -16.45 -8.14
N ASP A 154 -7.04 -15.94 -7.25
CA ASP A 154 -6.76 -15.97 -5.81
C ASP A 154 -6.94 -17.38 -5.22
N ARG A 155 -6.61 -17.53 -3.94
CA ARG A 155 -6.70 -18.80 -3.22
C ARG A 155 -8.12 -19.37 -3.08
N PHE A 156 -9.14 -18.63 -3.50
CA PHE A 156 -10.53 -19.02 -3.44
C PHE A 156 -11.14 -19.24 -4.85
N GLY A 157 -10.34 -19.11 -5.91
CA GLY A 157 -10.79 -19.30 -7.29
C GLY A 157 -11.33 -18.04 -7.97
N HIS A 158 -11.08 -16.84 -7.42
CA HIS A 158 -11.55 -15.60 -8.03
C HIS A 158 -10.55 -15.00 -8.99
N GLU A 159 -11.05 -14.46 -10.10
CA GLU A 159 -10.25 -13.62 -10.99
C GLU A 159 -10.04 -12.22 -10.39
N ILE A 160 -8.81 -11.97 -9.94
CA ILE A 160 -8.39 -10.69 -9.39
C ILE A 160 -7.69 -9.89 -10.46
N ARG A 161 -8.19 -8.68 -10.74
CA ARG A 161 -7.53 -7.76 -11.65
C ARG A 161 -6.43 -7.00 -10.92
N PHE A 162 -5.21 -7.13 -11.42
CA PHE A 162 -4.06 -6.37 -10.96
C PHE A 162 -3.77 -5.23 -11.94
N SER A 163 -3.39 -4.06 -11.43
CA SER A 163 -2.72 -3.02 -12.21
C SER A 163 -1.64 -2.29 -11.42
N MET A 164 -0.60 -1.87 -12.15
CA MET A 164 0.48 -1.03 -11.64
C MET A 164 0.79 0.07 -12.64
N THR A 165 0.90 1.32 -12.20
CA THR A 165 1.15 2.47 -13.07
C THR A 165 2.25 3.36 -12.51
N PHE A 166 3.29 3.60 -13.32
CA PHE A 166 4.34 4.57 -13.09
C PHE A 166 4.00 5.86 -13.82
N LYS A 167 3.81 6.96 -13.08
CA LYS A 167 3.55 8.29 -13.63
C LYS A 167 4.89 8.93 -14.02
N LEU A 168 5.26 8.76 -15.28
CA LEU A 168 6.51 9.30 -15.82
C LEU A 168 6.36 10.81 -15.99
N ALA A 169 5.60 11.35 -16.95
CA ALA A 169 5.68 12.79 -17.35
C ALA A 169 5.76 13.86 -16.24
N TYR A 170 5.15 13.67 -15.07
CA TYR A 170 5.15 14.62 -13.96
C TYR A 170 5.75 14.05 -12.67
N GLY A 171 6.30 12.83 -12.71
CA GLY A 171 6.69 12.06 -11.52
C GLY A 171 5.48 11.75 -10.62
N GLY A 172 5.77 11.24 -9.43
CA GLY A 172 4.75 11.01 -8.40
C GLY A 172 4.57 9.53 -8.04
N PRO A 173 3.55 9.21 -7.23
CA PRO A 173 3.42 7.88 -6.64
C PRO A 173 3.19 6.80 -7.71
N ILE A 174 3.89 5.68 -7.54
CA ILE A 174 3.69 4.44 -8.27
C ILE A 174 2.36 3.86 -7.82
N ARG A 175 1.36 3.81 -8.70
CA ARG A 175 0.06 3.28 -8.33
C ARG A 175 0.10 1.76 -8.38
N LEU A 176 -0.40 1.11 -7.34
CA LEU A 176 -0.64 -0.32 -7.25
C LEU A 176 -2.12 -0.53 -6.94
N PHE A 177 -2.76 -1.47 -7.64
CA PHE A 177 -4.18 -1.72 -7.50
C PHE A 177 -4.52 -3.21 -7.74
N PHE A 178 -5.25 -3.80 -6.81
CA PHE A 178 -5.88 -5.11 -6.90
C PHE A 178 -7.38 -4.89 -6.82
N GLN A 179 -8.14 -5.46 -7.75
CA GLN A 179 -9.59 -5.39 -7.79
C GLN A 179 -10.18 -6.78 -7.58
N PHE A 180 -11.02 -6.90 -6.55
CA PHE A 180 -11.71 -8.13 -6.22
C PHE A 180 -13.13 -8.13 -6.82
N PRO A 181 -13.71 -9.30 -7.16
CA PRO A 181 -15.01 -9.37 -7.83
C PRO A 181 -16.23 -9.19 -6.89
N TYR A 182 -16.05 -8.74 -5.65
CA TYR A 182 -17.15 -8.55 -4.70
C TYR A 182 -17.81 -7.18 -4.86
N TYR A 183 -19.10 -7.17 -5.20
CA TYR A 183 -19.88 -5.94 -5.44
C TYR A 183 -20.88 -5.70 -4.29
N ALA A 184 -20.49 -4.83 -3.35
CA ALA A 184 -21.32 -4.19 -2.31
C ALA A 184 -21.59 -4.96 -1.00
N ASP A 185 -21.85 -4.16 0.04
CA ASP A 185 -22.15 -4.47 1.44
C ASP A 185 -20.96 -4.93 2.30
N GLY A 186 -20.12 -3.96 2.69
CA GLY A 186 -19.06 -4.14 3.70
C GLY A 186 -17.85 -4.97 3.25
N ASP A 187 -17.84 -5.45 2.00
CA ASP A 187 -16.78 -6.30 1.46
C ASP A 187 -15.65 -5.49 0.76
N PRO A 188 -14.38 -5.91 0.89
CA PRO A 188 -13.26 -5.27 0.20
C PRO A 188 -13.39 -5.37 -1.33
N ARG A 189 -13.53 -4.24 -2.01
CA ARG A 189 -13.63 -4.16 -3.48
C ARG A 189 -12.28 -4.02 -4.17
N SER A 190 -11.34 -3.39 -3.47
CA SER A 190 -10.00 -3.17 -3.98
C SER A 190 -8.99 -3.06 -2.86
N PHE A 191 -7.73 -3.33 -3.21
CA PHE A 191 -6.57 -3.11 -2.36
C PHE A 191 -5.54 -2.31 -3.17
N GLN A 192 -5.09 -1.17 -2.65
CA GLN A 192 -4.25 -0.24 -3.42
C GLN A 192 -3.05 0.25 -2.61
N LEU A 193 -2.07 0.87 -3.28
CA LEU A 193 -0.87 1.40 -2.60
C LEU A 193 -1.22 2.29 -1.41
N PHE A 194 -2.15 3.23 -1.57
CA PHE A 194 -2.50 4.15 -0.48
C PHE A 194 -3.11 3.45 0.74
N MET A 195 -3.59 2.21 0.58
CA MET A 195 -4.06 1.37 1.68
C MET A 195 -2.89 0.67 2.38
N LEU A 196 -1.79 0.42 1.65
CA LEU A 196 -0.52 -0.11 2.17
C LEU A 196 0.34 0.95 2.85
N SER A 197 0.31 2.19 2.36
CA SER A 197 1.08 3.28 2.95
C SER A 197 0.35 3.89 4.16
N GLY A 198 1.08 4.71 4.92
CA GLY A 198 0.52 5.49 6.03
C GLY A 198 -0.28 6.71 5.56
N TRP A 199 -0.56 6.83 4.25
CA TRP A 199 -1.17 8.01 3.64
C TRP A 199 -2.53 8.35 4.25
N GLY A 200 -3.40 7.36 4.46
CA GLY A 200 -4.72 7.58 5.06
C GLY A 200 -4.62 8.15 6.47
N ILE A 201 -3.73 7.60 7.30
CA ILE A 201 -3.49 8.07 8.67
C ILE A 201 -2.89 9.47 8.66
N GLY A 202 -1.85 9.70 7.86
CA GLY A 202 -1.21 11.01 7.76
C GLY A 202 -2.20 12.11 7.36
N ARG A 203 -3.12 11.81 6.43
CA ARG A 203 -4.19 12.73 6.02
C ARG A 203 -5.18 13.03 7.13
N GLU A 204 -5.65 12.01 7.85
CA GLU A 204 -6.62 12.19 8.94
C GLU A 204 -6.02 12.97 10.11
N LEU A 205 -4.76 12.70 10.45
CA LEU A 205 -4.02 13.41 11.50
C LEU A 205 -3.47 14.77 11.04
N ARG A 206 -3.52 15.06 9.73
CA ARG A 206 -2.92 16.25 9.09
C ARG A 206 -1.45 16.43 9.46
N LEU A 207 -0.72 15.32 9.55
CA LEU A 207 0.72 15.33 9.75
C LEU A 207 1.43 15.81 8.49
N PRO A 208 2.67 16.32 8.60
CA PRO A 208 3.51 16.54 7.43
C PRO A 208 3.56 15.30 6.56
N GLU A 209 3.58 15.48 5.24
CA GLU A 209 3.83 14.37 4.33
C GLU A 209 5.12 13.65 4.75
N ALA A 210 5.09 12.32 4.74
CA ALA A 210 6.25 11.47 4.96
C ALA A 210 6.65 10.85 3.61
N PRO A 211 7.50 11.54 2.81
CA PRO A 211 7.90 11.06 1.48
C PRO A 211 8.46 9.64 1.49
N GLU A 212 9.03 9.22 2.62
CA GLU A 212 9.58 7.90 2.89
C GLU A 212 8.56 6.76 2.74
N LEU A 213 7.27 7.05 2.91
CA LEU A 213 6.16 6.09 2.81
C LEU A 213 5.57 5.98 1.40
N GLU A 214 5.96 6.89 0.50
CA GLU A 214 5.48 6.88 -0.88
C GLU A 214 6.54 6.28 -1.81
N TRP A 215 6.14 5.29 -2.62
CA TRP A 215 6.99 4.83 -3.72
C TRP A 215 6.82 5.79 -4.88
N VAL A 216 7.77 6.70 -5.05
CA VAL A 216 7.67 7.79 -6.02
C VAL A 216 8.56 7.54 -7.24
N VAL A 217 7.97 7.72 -8.42
CA VAL A 217 8.68 7.93 -9.67
C VAL A 217 9.31 9.31 -9.62
N GLY A 218 10.63 9.36 -9.52
CA GLY A 218 11.37 10.61 -9.67
C GLY A 218 11.09 11.22 -11.05
N LYS A 219 10.80 12.52 -11.08
CA LYS A 219 10.53 13.28 -12.30
C LYS A 219 11.68 13.14 -13.33
N SER A 220 12.94 13.14 -12.89
CA SER A 220 14.11 13.22 -13.78
C SER A 220 14.73 11.86 -14.12
N LYS A 221 14.47 10.85 -13.29
CA LYS A 221 14.87 9.44 -13.49
C LYS A 221 14.22 8.57 -12.43
N THR A 222 13.60 7.47 -12.83
CA THR A 222 13.26 6.37 -11.91
C THR A 222 14.42 5.40 -11.85
N SER A 223 14.86 5.04 -10.64
CA SER A 223 15.85 3.97 -10.45
C SER A 223 15.19 2.60 -10.66
N PHE A 224 15.98 1.62 -11.13
CA PHE A 224 15.51 0.24 -11.19
C PHE A 224 15.29 -0.33 -9.78
N ASP A 225 16.06 0.12 -8.79
CA ASP A 225 15.87 -0.28 -7.39
C ASP A 225 14.48 0.09 -6.85
N ALA A 226 13.95 1.26 -7.21
CA ALA A 226 12.60 1.66 -6.81
C ALA A 226 11.54 0.75 -7.45
N VAL A 227 11.73 0.38 -8.71
CA VAL A 227 10.84 -0.55 -9.43
C VAL A 227 10.93 -1.95 -8.83
N ASP A 228 12.13 -2.43 -8.58
CA ASP A 228 12.39 -3.76 -8.02
C ASP A 228 11.87 -3.87 -6.58
N GLY A 229 11.97 -2.80 -5.79
CA GLY A 229 11.36 -2.69 -4.48
C GLY A 229 9.83 -2.82 -4.53
N VAL A 230 9.16 -2.06 -5.41
CA VAL A 230 7.70 -2.18 -5.59
C VAL A 230 7.32 -3.59 -6.07
N LEU A 231 8.08 -4.17 -7.00
CA LEU A 231 7.83 -5.53 -7.49
C LEU A 231 8.03 -6.59 -6.40
N ALA A 232 9.01 -6.42 -5.50
CA ALA A 232 9.21 -7.32 -4.37
C ALA A 232 8.02 -7.28 -3.40
N ILE A 233 7.48 -6.08 -3.14
CA ILE A 233 6.28 -5.89 -2.33
C ILE A 233 5.05 -6.50 -3.02
N VAL A 234 4.91 -6.33 -4.34
CA VAL A 234 3.85 -6.97 -5.12
C VAL A 234 3.93 -8.50 -5.03
N ARG A 235 5.13 -9.08 -5.14
CA ARG A 235 5.33 -10.53 -4.98
C ARG A 235 4.96 -11.00 -3.57
N ALA A 236 5.32 -10.24 -2.55
CA ALA A 236 4.93 -10.53 -1.17
C ALA A 236 3.40 -10.52 -1.01
N ILE A 237 2.70 -9.50 -1.52
CA ILE A 237 1.23 -9.44 -1.52
C ILE A 237 0.63 -10.66 -2.24
N LEU A 238 1.11 -10.96 -3.45
CA LEU A 238 0.64 -12.09 -4.24
C LEU A 238 0.81 -13.43 -3.50
N SER A 239 1.84 -13.59 -2.67
CA SER A 239 2.05 -14.82 -1.88
C SER A 239 0.96 -15.08 -0.84
N TYR A 240 0.28 -14.04 -0.34
CA TYR A 240 -0.86 -14.17 0.56
C TYR A 240 -2.16 -14.42 -0.19
N LEU A 241 -2.31 -13.79 -1.36
CA LEU A 241 -3.54 -13.83 -2.15
C LEU A 241 -3.66 -15.09 -3.02
N ARG A 242 -2.56 -15.70 -3.43
CA ARG A 242 -2.56 -16.89 -4.27
C ARG A 242 -2.77 -18.18 -3.48
N PRO A 243 -3.29 -19.24 -4.13
CA PRO A 243 -3.24 -20.57 -3.55
C PRO A 243 -1.80 -20.91 -3.20
N THR A 244 -1.58 -21.41 -1.98
CA THR A 244 -0.33 -22.12 -1.67
C THR A 244 -0.40 -23.39 -2.51
N LEU A 245 0.46 -23.52 -3.53
CA LEU A 245 0.55 -24.76 -4.31
C LEU A 245 0.68 -25.92 -3.31
N GLN A 246 -0.33 -26.79 -3.26
CA GLN A 246 -0.25 -28.08 -2.58
C GLN A 246 0.49 -29.07 -3.46
#